data_AF-A0A199W012-F1
#
_entry.id   AF-A0A199W012-F1
#
_cell.length_a   1.000
_cell.length_b   1.000
_cell.length_c   1.000
_cell.angle_alpha   90.00
_cell.angle_beta   90.00
_cell.angle_gamma   90.00
#
_symmetry.space_group_name_H-M   'P 1'
#
loop_
_entity.id
_entity.type
_entity.pdbx_description
1 polymer ?
#
loop_
_entity_poly.entity_id
_entity_poly.type
_entity_poly.pdbx_seq_one_letter_code
_entity_poly.pdbx_strand_id
1 'polypeptide(L)'
;MRTLKDYSIQISYGRFYSTQNGSCEVDLFVIQMDGKKIFDLNKQICSTALRVAVVSRGPDTELLVTNPVELSGKGRPLVFYDITLALKMLNIRIFLAEIGRHVIGGREWEVYRILLNDDFDSAASKDKIVDSVTKMLMGWE
;
A
#
# COMPACT_ATOMS: atom_id res chain seq x y z
N MET A 1 -5.88 0.40 -10.38
CA MET A 1 -6.70 0.49 -9.14
C MET A 1 -6.78 -0.91 -8.53
N ARG A 2 -6.25 -1.12 -7.31
CA ARG A 2 -6.25 -2.45 -6.65
C ARG A 2 -7.29 -2.43 -5.54
N THR A 3 -8.29 -3.30 -5.63
CA THR A 3 -9.38 -3.40 -4.65
C THR A 3 -8.99 -4.27 -3.46
N LEU A 4 -9.55 -3.97 -2.28
CA LEU A 4 -9.38 -4.77 -1.07
C LEU A 4 -10.04 -6.14 -1.28
N LYS A 5 -9.24 -7.21 -1.27
CA LYS A 5 -9.69 -8.59 -1.52
C LYS A 5 -10.39 -9.23 -0.30
N ASP A 6 -10.41 -8.52 0.82
CA ASP A 6 -10.80 -9.02 2.14
C ASP A 6 -12.31 -9.02 2.40
N TYR A 7 -13.09 -8.31 1.59
CA TYR A 7 -14.54 -8.42 1.70
C TYR A 7 -15.02 -9.65 0.93
N SER A 8 -15.85 -10.47 1.58
CA SER A 8 -16.64 -11.51 0.95
C SER A 8 -17.76 -10.85 0.11
N ILE A 9 -17.35 -10.15 -0.94
CA ILE A 9 -18.22 -9.47 -1.89
C ILE A 9 -18.22 -10.23 -3.21
N GLN A 10 -19.40 -10.36 -3.78
CA GLN A 10 -19.61 -10.87 -5.12
C GLN A 10 -20.08 -9.71 -5.99
N ILE A 11 -19.41 -9.51 -7.13
CA ILE A 11 -19.88 -8.56 -8.12
C ILE A 11 -21.07 -9.21 -8.82
N SER A 12 -22.26 -8.64 -8.66
CA SER A 12 -23.46 -9.09 -9.36
C SER A 12 -23.42 -8.68 -10.82
N TYR A 13 -23.06 -7.42 -11.10
CA TYR A 13 -22.82 -6.91 -12.44
C TYR A 13 -22.04 -5.59 -12.37
N GLY A 14 -21.49 -5.16 -13.49
CA GLY A 14 -20.82 -3.86 -13.63
C GLY A 14 -21.27 -3.13 -14.89
N ARG A 15 -21.20 -1.80 -14.88
CA ARG A 15 -21.43 -0.95 -16.05
C ARG A 15 -20.17 -0.15 -16.31
N PHE A 16 -19.76 -0.10 -17.57
CA PHE A 16 -18.59 0.65 -18.01
C PHE A 16 -19.06 1.76 -18.94
N TYR A 17 -18.57 2.97 -18.71
CA TYR A 17 -18.80 4.13 -19.56
C TYR A 17 -17.45 4.68 -20.00
N SER A 18 -17.20 4.70 -21.30
CA SER A 18 -16.05 5.44 -21.84
C SER A 18 -16.54 6.82 -22.25
N THR A 19 -15.88 7.86 -21.77
CA THR A 19 -16.06 9.21 -22.31
C THR A 19 -15.21 9.37 -23.57
N GLN A 20 -15.61 10.28 -24.45
CA GLN A 20 -14.84 10.61 -25.66
C GLN A 20 -13.45 11.21 -25.34
N ASN A 21 -13.24 11.64 -24.10
CA ASN A 21 -12.01 12.27 -23.63
C ASN A 21 -10.99 11.23 -23.11
N GLY A 22 -11.28 9.94 -23.28
CA GLY A 22 -10.41 8.83 -22.85
C GLY A 22 -10.55 8.45 -21.36
N SER A 23 -11.46 9.07 -20.61
CA SER A 23 -11.76 8.61 -19.24
C SER A 23 -12.76 7.44 -19.28
N CYS A 24 -12.56 6.47 -18.40
CA CYS A 24 -13.45 5.32 -18.23
C CYS A 24 -14.02 5.34 -16.82
N GLU A 25 -15.34 5.37 -16.70
CA GLU A 25 -16.08 5.27 -15.45
C GLU A 25 -16.67 3.87 -15.31
N VAL A 26 -16.64 3.33 -14.09
CA VAL A 26 -17.09 1.97 -13.80
C VAL A 26 -18.03 1.99 -12.59
N ASP A 27 -19.27 1.58 -12.81
CA ASP A 27 -20.21 1.26 -11.73
C ASP A 27 -20.12 -0.23 -11.42
N LEU A 28 -19.87 -0.59 -10.17
CA LEU A 28 -19.90 -1.99 -9.71
C LEU A 28 -21.06 -2.20 -8.75
N PHE A 29 -21.93 -3.15 -9.08
CA PHE A 29 -23.01 -3.59 -8.20
C PHE A 29 -22.53 -4.82 -7.43
N VAL A 30 -22.34 -4.64 -6.13
CA VAL A 30 -21.73 -5.62 -5.23
C VAL A 30 -22.74 -6.07 -4.19
N ILE A 31 -22.84 -7.38 -4.00
CA ILE A 31 -23.58 -8.01 -2.91
C ILE A 31 -22.60 -8.64 -1.94
N GLN A 32 -22.92 -8.61 -0.65
CA GLN A 32 -22.19 -9.41 0.33
C GLN A 32 -22.58 -10.89 0.13
N MET A 33 -21.63 -11.81 0.32
CA MET A 33 -21.85 -13.25 0.17
C MET A 33 -22.99 -13.81 1.04
N ASP A 34 -23.37 -13.11 2.12
CA ASP A 34 -24.49 -13.48 2.98
C ASP A 34 -25.83 -12.86 2.56
N GLY A 35 -25.88 -12.19 1.40
CA GLY A 35 -27.08 -11.54 0.84
C GLY A 35 -27.53 -10.28 1.60
N LYS A 36 -26.80 -9.86 2.63
CA LYS A 36 -27.14 -8.66 3.41
C LYS A 36 -26.66 -7.40 2.69
N LYS A 37 -27.36 -6.30 2.97
CA LYS A 37 -26.98 -4.97 2.49
C LYS A 37 -25.67 -4.57 3.16
N ILE A 38 -24.73 -4.01 2.39
CA ILE A 38 -23.46 -3.46 2.89
C ILE A 38 -23.81 -2.22 3.72
N PHE A 39 -24.01 -2.40 5.03
CA PHE A 39 -24.43 -1.32 5.94
C PHE A 39 -23.25 -0.47 6.43
N ASP A 40 -22.02 -0.95 6.29
CA ASP A 40 -20.82 -0.30 6.83
C ASP A 40 -20.08 0.55 5.78
N LEU A 41 -20.73 1.61 5.30
CA LEU A 41 -20.07 2.59 4.43
C LEU A 41 -18.94 3.36 5.16
N ASN A 42 -19.00 3.41 6.50
CA ASN A 42 -17.99 4.01 7.37
C ASN A 42 -16.76 3.11 7.60
N LYS A 43 -16.78 1.83 7.21
CA LYS A 43 -15.55 1.06 6.96
C LYS A 43 -15.05 1.40 5.57
N GLN A 44 -14.74 2.69 5.42
CA GLN A 44 -14.31 3.34 4.21
C GLN A 44 -13.19 2.52 3.56
N ILE A 45 -13.46 2.12 2.32
CA ILE A 45 -12.65 1.32 1.38
C ILE A 45 -11.22 1.90 1.17
N CYS A 46 -10.93 3.07 1.76
CA CYS A 46 -9.70 3.84 1.63
C CYS A 46 -8.88 3.98 2.94
N SER A 47 -9.43 3.58 4.11
CA SER A 47 -8.78 3.84 5.41
C SER A 47 -7.64 2.87 5.76
N THR A 48 -7.49 1.80 4.99
CA THR A 48 -6.53 0.71 5.22
C THR A 48 -5.43 0.72 4.15
N ALA A 49 -5.13 1.90 3.62
CA ALA A 49 -4.08 2.08 2.63
C ALA A 49 -2.72 1.71 3.23
N LEU A 50 -1.90 1.04 2.41
CA LEU A 50 -0.47 0.90 2.64
C LEU A 50 0.12 2.29 2.91
N ARG A 51 0.94 2.43 3.95
CA ARG A 51 1.57 3.72 4.30
C ARG A 51 3.06 3.63 4.08
N VAL A 52 3.62 4.66 3.47
CA VAL A 52 5.07 4.83 3.23
C VAL A 52 5.50 6.10 3.93
N ALA A 53 6.57 6.04 4.72
CA ALA A 53 7.16 7.19 5.37
C ALA A 53 8.67 7.04 5.46
N VAL A 54 9.40 8.15 5.33
CA VAL A 54 10.82 8.21 5.64
C VAL A 54 10.97 8.98 6.95
N VAL A 55 11.62 8.35 7.92
CA VAL A 55 11.82 8.89 9.27
C VAL A 55 13.30 8.95 9.60
N SER A 56 13.69 9.92 10.42
CA SER A 56 15.05 10.00 10.97
C SER A 56 15.11 9.28 12.31
N ARG A 57 16.09 8.41 12.50
CA ARG A 57 16.36 7.67 13.73
C ARG A 57 17.75 8.05 14.26
N GLY A 58 17.85 9.23 14.86
CA GLY A 58 19.16 9.80 15.21
C GLY A 58 19.90 10.22 13.94
N PRO A 59 21.17 9.80 13.73
CA PRO A 59 21.90 10.08 12.50
C PRO A 59 21.35 9.28 11.30
N ASP A 60 20.68 8.17 11.56
CA ASP A 60 20.25 7.22 10.55
C ASP A 60 18.93 7.63 9.87
N THR A 61 18.76 7.27 8.60
CA THR A 61 17.49 7.43 7.87
C THR A 61 16.81 6.07 7.65
N GLU A 62 15.56 5.93 8.09
CA GLU A 62 14.75 4.71 7.91
C GLU A 62 13.55 4.95 6.99
N LEU A 63 13.36 4.07 6.01
CA LEU A 63 12.12 3.92 5.26
C LEU A 63 11.20 2.92 5.99
N LEU A 64 9.98 3.36 6.29
CA LEU A 64 8.93 2.56 6.90
C LEU A 64 7.80 2.34 5.90
N VAL A 65 7.49 1.08 5.64
CA VAL A 65 6.29 0.68 4.87
C VAL A 65 5.42 -0.18 5.75
N THR A 66 4.17 0.25 5.97
CA THR A 66 3.18 -0.50 6.74
C THR A 66 2.09 -1.01 5.80
N ASN A 67 1.89 -2.32 5.79
CA ASN A 67 0.87 -2.99 5.02
C ASN A 67 -0.08 -3.71 5.98
N PRO A 68 -1.39 -3.43 5.98
CA PRO A 68 -2.31 -4.21 6.81
C PRO A 68 -2.32 -5.67 6.31
N VAL A 69 -2.31 -6.60 7.25
CA VAL A 69 -2.46 -8.02 6.93
C VAL A 69 -3.90 -8.25 6.46
N GLU A 70 -4.07 -9.06 5.42
CA GLU A 70 -5.38 -9.46 4.92
C GLU A 70 -6.16 -10.18 6.02
N LEU A 71 -7.50 -10.17 5.94
CA LEU A 71 -8.35 -10.95 6.87
C LEU A 71 -8.06 -12.45 6.78
N SER A 72 -7.46 -12.89 5.67
CA SER A 72 -6.96 -14.26 5.48
C SER A 72 -5.70 -14.60 6.31
N GLY A 73 -5.11 -13.62 7.02
CA GLY A 73 -3.85 -13.76 7.75
C GLY A 73 -2.60 -13.76 6.86
N LYS A 74 -2.79 -13.60 5.54
CA LYS A 74 -1.71 -13.57 4.56
C LYS A 74 -1.20 -12.14 4.37
N GLY A 75 0.12 -12.02 4.27
CA GLY A 75 0.76 -10.77 3.88
C GLY A 75 0.54 -10.49 2.40
N ARG A 76 0.71 -9.22 2.01
CA ARG A 76 0.61 -8.84 0.60
C ARG A 76 1.86 -9.35 -0.13
N PRO A 77 1.71 -10.09 -1.24
CA PRO A 77 2.86 -10.57 -1.99
C PRO A 77 3.64 -9.40 -2.62
N LEU A 78 4.94 -9.61 -2.78
CA LEU A 78 5.89 -8.72 -3.49
C LEU A 78 6.18 -7.36 -2.85
N VAL A 79 5.59 -7.02 -1.70
CA VAL A 79 5.85 -5.72 -1.05
C VAL A 79 7.34 -5.48 -0.84
N PHE A 80 8.07 -6.47 -0.31
CA PHE A 80 9.52 -6.33 -0.13
C PHE A 80 10.27 -6.14 -1.47
N TYR A 81 9.89 -6.92 -2.49
CA TYR A 81 10.50 -6.82 -3.81
C TYR A 81 10.29 -5.42 -4.41
N ASP A 82 9.06 -4.93 -4.39
CA ASP A 82 8.69 -3.61 -4.91
C ASP A 82 9.47 -2.49 -4.20
N ILE A 83 9.62 -2.58 -2.88
CA ILE A 83 10.43 -1.61 -2.12
C ILE A 83 11.89 -1.66 -2.56
N THR A 84 12.49 -2.85 -2.62
CA THR A 84 13.90 -2.98 -3.02
C THR A 84 14.15 -2.55 -4.46
N LEU A 85 13.18 -2.77 -5.35
CA LEU A 85 13.25 -2.35 -6.75
C LEU A 85 13.19 -0.82 -6.88
N ALA A 86 12.27 -0.16 -6.17
CA ALA A 86 12.19 1.29 -6.14
C ALA A 86 13.49 1.94 -5.63
N LEU A 87 14.04 1.43 -4.52
CA LEU A 87 15.31 1.90 -3.98
C LEU A 87 16.47 1.68 -4.94
N LYS A 88 16.51 0.53 -5.62
CA LYS A 88 17.51 0.24 -6.67
C LYS A 88 17.41 1.23 -7.83
N MET A 89 16.22 1.58 -8.28
CA MET A 89 16.01 2.57 -9.36
C MET A 89 16.44 3.98 -8.94
N LEU A 90 16.36 4.30 -7.66
CA LEU A 90 16.87 5.54 -7.08
C LEU A 90 18.38 5.48 -6.76
N ASN A 91 19.04 4.34 -7.03
CA ASN A 91 20.43 4.08 -6.68
C ASN A 91 20.73 4.24 -5.17
N ILE A 92 19.75 3.91 -4.33
CA ILE A 92 19.84 3.96 -2.88
C ILE A 92 20.26 2.59 -2.36
N ARG A 93 21.28 2.58 -1.52
CA ARG A 93 21.77 1.36 -0.88
C ARG A 93 20.97 1.07 0.39
N ILE A 94 20.67 -0.20 0.58
CA ILE A 94 20.04 -0.71 1.79
C ILE A 94 21.15 -1.19 2.72
N PHE A 95 21.19 -0.65 3.93
CA PHE A 95 22.11 -1.11 4.97
C PHE A 95 21.52 -2.30 5.73
N LEU A 96 20.26 -2.21 6.14
CA LEU A 96 19.54 -3.26 6.86
C LEU A 96 18.07 -3.25 6.46
N ALA A 97 17.45 -4.43 6.40
CA ALA A 97 16.01 -4.56 6.21
C ALA A 97 15.43 -5.54 7.24
N GLU A 98 14.38 -5.11 7.91
CA GLU A 98 13.62 -5.89 8.89
C GLU A 98 12.16 -5.98 8.45
N ILE A 99 11.55 -7.15 8.60
CA ILE A 99 10.13 -7.37 8.35
C ILE A 99 9.52 -7.96 9.61
N GLY A 100 8.54 -7.25 10.17
CA GLY A 100 7.87 -7.64 11.42
C GLY A 100 6.36 -7.62 11.27
N ARG A 101 5.67 -8.42 12.09
CA ARG A 101 4.22 -8.35 12.25
C ARG A 101 3.87 -7.69 13.58
N HIS A 102 2.99 -6.70 13.55
CA HIS A 102 2.60 -5.92 14.71
C HIS A 102 1.08 -5.83 14.80
N VAL A 103 0.53 -6.01 16.01
CA VAL A 103 -0.90 -5.82 16.27
C VAL A 103 -1.12 -4.42 16.83
N ILE A 104 -1.89 -3.60 16.10
CA ILE A 104 -2.23 -2.23 16.52
C ILE A 104 -3.75 -2.08 16.41
N GLY A 105 -4.39 -1.73 17.54
CA GLY A 105 -5.84 -1.55 17.58
C GLY A 105 -6.65 -2.80 17.19
N GLY A 106 -6.14 -3.99 17.51
CA GLY A 106 -6.78 -5.28 17.18
C GLY A 106 -6.62 -5.71 15.71
N ARG A 107 -5.81 -5.01 14.92
CA ARG A 107 -5.49 -5.38 13.53
C ARG A 107 -4.01 -5.71 13.39
N GLU A 108 -3.69 -6.77 12.65
CA GLU A 108 -2.31 -7.11 12.30
C GLU A 108 -1.80 -6.27 11.12
N TRP A 109 -0.54 -5.86 11.21
CA TRP A 109 0.19 -5.09 10.21
C TRP A 109 1.53 -5.75 9.95
N GLU A 110 1.90 -5.88 8.69
CA GLU A 110 3.23 -6.22 8.26
C GLU A 110 4.01 -4.92 8.05
N VAL A 111 5.09 -4.75 8.81
CA VAL A 111 5.90 -3.55 8.84
C VAL A 111 7.27 -3.88 8.26
N TYR A 112 7.62 -3.16 7.21
CA TYR A 112 8.91 -3.24 6.54
C TYR A 112 9.72 -2.02 6.99
N ARG A 113 10.83 -2.26 7.68
CA ARG A 113 11.76 -1.22 8.13
C ARG A 113 13.05 -1.37 7.36
N ILE A 114 13.44 -0.32 6.64
CA ILE A 114 14.65 -0.35 5.81
C ILE A 114 15.54 0.82 6.21
N LEU A 115 16.70 0.48 6.75
CA LEU A 115 17.75 1.44 7.07
C LEU A 115 18.51 1.78 5.78
N LEU A 116 18.53 3.06 5.44
CA LEU A 116 19.17 3.62 4.26
C LEU A 116 20.56 4.17 4.63
N ASN A 117 21.50 4.16 3.68
CA ASN A 117 22.82 4.78 3.87
C ASN A 117 22.72 6.32 3.81
N ASP A 118 23.59 7.04 4.54
CA ASP A 118 23.55 8.49 4.85
C ASP A 118 23.65 9.47 3.66
N ASP A 119 23.54 9.01 2.42
CA ASP A 119 23.74 9.86 1.24
C ASP A 119 22.51 10.73 0.88
N PHE A 120 21.43 10.75 1.69
CA PHE A 120 20.08 11.22 1.28
C PHE A 120 19.35 12.17 2.24
N ASP A 121 20.07 13.00 3.00
CA ASP A 121 19.52 13.79 4.11
C ASP A 121 18.61 15.00 3.76
N SER A 122 18.46 15.35 2.47
CA SER A 122 17.60 16.49 2.09
C SER A 122 16.10 16.16 2.18
N ALA A 123 15.24 17.15 2.47
CA ALA A 123 13.79 16.96 2.43
C ALA A 123 13.30 16.53 1.04
N ALA A 124 13.88 17.11 -0.03
CA ALA A 124 13.55 16.76 -1.41
C ALA A 124 13.91 15.32 -1.79
N SER A 125 14.97 14.74 -1.19
CA SER A 125 15.31 13.32 -1.37
C SER A 125 14.33 12.41 -0.63
N LYS A 126 13.84 12.79 0.55
CA LYS A 126 12.84 12.01 1.30
C LYS A 126 11.51 11.92 0.56
N ASP A 127 11.01 13.03 0.03
CA ASP A 127 9.75 13.05 -0.75
C ASP A 127 9.86 12.19 -2.01
N LYS A 128 11.01 12.23 -2.70
CA LYS A 128 11.27 11.39 -3.87
C LYS A 128 11.26 9.90 -3.55
N ILE A 129 11.81 9.51 -2.40
CA ILE A 129 11.78 8.12 -1.94
C ILE A 129 10.34 7.68 -1.68
N VAL A 130 9.57 8.49 -0.94
CA VAL A 130 8.17 8.19 -0.62
C VAL A 130 7.34 8.04 -1.89
N ASP A 131 7.46 8.97 -2.84
CA ASP A 131 6.73 8.94 -4.11
C ASP A 131 7.09 7.69 -4.95
N SER A 132 8.39 7.43 -5.16
CA SER A 132 8.84 6.29 -5.98
C SER A 132 8.44 4.95 -5.38
N VAL A 133 8.59 4.76 -4.07
CA VAL A 133 8.18 3.53 -3.37
C VAL A 133 6.66 3.37 -3.41
N THR A 134 5.91 4.46 -3.21
CA THR A 134 4.45 4.44 -3.29
C THR A 134 3.98 4.05 -4.69
N LYS A 135 4.55 4.65 -5.74
CA LYS A 135 4.24 4.31 -7.13
C LYS A 135 4.47 2.83 -7.44
N MET A 136 5.64 2.31 -7.06
CA MET A 136 5.96 0.89 -7.24
C MET A 136 4.96 -0.02 -6.50
N LEU A 137 4.66 0.30 -5.24
CA LEU A 137 3.71 -0.46 -4.43
C LEU A 137 2.25 -0.32 -4.89
N MET A 138 1.90 0.74 -5.59
CA MET A 138 0.55 0.93 -6.14
C MET A 138 0.43 0.41 -7.58
N GLY A 139 1.56 0.06 -8.22
CA GLY A 139 1.63 -0.28 -9.64
C GLY A 139 1.30 0.92 -10.53
N TRP A 140 1.70 2.12 -10.11
CA TRP A 140 1.58 3.35 -10.87
C TRP A 140 2.91 3.61 -11.58
N GLU A 141 2.88 3.93 -12.87
CA GLU A 141 4.06 4.37 -13.64
C GLU A 141 4.55 5.75 -13.20
#